data_AF-R6BC46-F1
#
_entry.id   AF-R6BC46-F1
#
_cell.length_a   1.000
_cell.length_b   1.000
_cell.length_c   1.000
_cell.angle_alpha   90.00
_cell.angle_beta   90.00
_cell.angle_gamma   90.00
#
_symmetry.space_group_name_H-M   'P 1'
#
loop_
_entity.id
_entity.type
_entity.pdbx_description
1 polymer ?
#
loop_
_entity_poly.entity_id
_entity_poly.type
_entity_poly.pdbx_seq_one_letter_code
_entity_poly.pdbx_strand_id
1 'polypeptide(L)'
;MGTLGIAATAYILLTGGTINGATLGGILTIIGFGAFGKHLRNILPIMGGVYLGSLVKTWNVNDPSVQLGALFGTSLAPISGQFGWQYGVLVGFLHSSMVLNTGILHGGLNLYNNGFSAGILALIIVPVIETFKKRKEHL
;
A
#
# COMPACT_ATOMS: atom_id res chain seq x y z
N MET A 1 1.86 -14.68 10.46
CA MET A 1 0.73 -14.72 9.50
C MET A 1 -0.57 -14.25 10.11
N GLY A 2 -1.05 -14.88 11.20
CA GLY A 2 -2.30 -14.46 11.86
C GLY A 2 -2.31 -13.00 12.33
N THR A 3 -1.18 -12.49 12.86
CA THR A 3 -1.03 -11.09 13.29
C THR A 3 -1.25 -10.08 12.17
N LEU A 4 -0.86 -10.40 10.93
CA LEU A 4 -1.08 -9.55 9.78
C LEU A 4 -2.57 -9.47 9.41
N GLY A 5 -3.24 -10.62 9.45
CA GLY A 5 -4.68 -10.70 9.20
C GLY A 5 -5.48 -9.92 10.23
N ILE A 6 -5.14 -10.06 11.51
CA ILE A 6 -5.75 -9.30 12.60
C ILE A 6 -5.52 -7.80 12.39
N ALA A 7 -4.29 -7.37 12.09
CA ALA A 7 -3.98 -5.96 11.86
C ALA A 7 -4.71 -5.38 10.63
N ALA A 8 -4.76 -6.13 9.53
CA ALA A 8 -5.48 -5.71 8.32
C ALA A 8 -7.00 -5.63 8.56
N THR A 9 -7.57 -6.57 9.30
CA THR A 9 -8.99 -6.55 9.69
C THR A 9 -9.26 -5.36 10.62
N ALA A 10 -8.43 -5.16 11.64
CA ALA A 10 -8.55 -4.04 12.56
C ALA A 10 -8.47 -2.70 11.83
N TYR A 11 -7.57 -2.56 10.84
CA TYR A 11 -7.49 -1.34 10.02
C TYR A 11 -8.81 -1.04 9.31
N ILE A 12 -9.45 -2.04 8.69
CA ILE A 12 -10.74 -1.83 8.01
C ILE A 12 -11.84 -1.44 9.01
N LEU A 13 -11.91 -2.12 10.15
CA LEU A 13 -12.93 -1.82 11.17
C LEU A 13 -12.72 -0.45 11.82
N LEU A 14 -11.48 -0.08 12.13
CA LEU A 14 -11.14 1.20 12.77
C LEU A 14 -11.32 2.39 11.83
N THR A 15 -11.12 2.19 10.52
CA THR A 15 -11.36 3.25 9.56
C THR A 15 -12.85 3.53 9.39
N GLY A 16 -13.71 2.51 9.58
CA GLY A 16 -15.17 2.56 9.39
C GLY A 16 -15.65 1.78 8.18
N GLY A 17 -14.82 0.87 7.66
CA GLY A 17 -15.13 0.02 6.51
C GLY A 17 -15.95 -1.22 6.83
N THR A 18 -16.51 -1.78 5.76
CA THR A 18 -17.26 -3.03 5.82
C THR A 18 -16.41 -4.20 5.37
N ILE A 19 -16.46 -5.31 6.10
CA ILE A 19 -15.88 -6.58 5.64
C ILE A 19 -16.83 -7.19 4.59
N ASN A 20 -16.42 -7.10 3.32
CA ASN A 20 -17.08 -7.73 2.18
C ASN A 20 -16.09 -8.62 1.41
N GLY A 21 -16.53 -9.19 0.29
CA GLY A 21 -15.69 -10.10 -0.52
C GLY A 21 -14.37 -9.48 -0.98
N ALA A 22 -14.37 -8.21 -1.38
CA ALA A 22 -13.17 -7.53 -1.87
C ALA A 22 -12.16 -7.26 -0.73
N THR A 23 -12.64 -6.74 0.40
CA THR A 23 -11.78 -6.48 1.57
C THR A 23 -11.26 -7.79 2.17
N LEU A 24 -12.10 -8.85 2.20
CA LEU A 24 -11.68 -10.17 2.66
C LEU A 24 -10.59 -10.76 1.75
N GLY A 25 -10.75 -10.62 0.43
CA GLY A 25 -9.71 -10.99 -0.54
C GLY A 25 -8.40 -10.26 -0.28
N GLY A 26 -8.45 -8.95 -0.01
CA GLY A 26 -7.27 -8.16 0.37
C GLY A 26 -6.61 -8.65 1.68
N ILE A 27 -7.40 -8.92 2.71
CA ILE A 27 -6.91 -9.44 4.00
C ILE A 27 -6.24 -10.82 3.81
N LEU A 28 -6.88 -11.74 3.11
CA LEU A 28 -6.32 -13.07 2.82
C LEU A 28 -5.05 -12.97 1.97
N THR A 29 -4.99 -12.03 1.03
CA THR A 29 -3.77 -11.74 0.26
C THR A 29 -2.63 -11.31 1.17
N ILE A 30 -2.88 -10.41 2.14
CA ILE A 30 -1.87 -10.00 3.11
C ILE A 30 -1.38 -11.19 3.94
N ILE A 31 -2.30 -12.06 4.41
CA ILE A 31 -1.96 -13.24 5.20
C ILE A 31 -1.08 -14.21 4.37
N GLY A 32 -1.48 -14.51 3.13
CA GLY A 32 -0.75 -15.40 2.23
C GLY A 32 0.65 -14.87 1.90
N PHE A 33 0.77 -13.59 1.56
CA PHE A 33 2.06 -12.95 1.32
C PHE A 33 2.88 -12.70 2.59
N GLY A 34 2.32 -12.95 3.77
CA GLY A 34 3.06 -13.00 5.01
C GLY A 34 4.24 -13.97 4.96
N ALA A 35 4.07 -15.13 4.33
CA ALA A 35 5.13 -16.14 4.18
C ALA A 35 6.33 -15.64 3.36
N PHE A 36 6.14 -14.59 2.56
CA PHE A 36 7.17 -13.95 1.75
C PHE A 36 7.80 -12.73 2.44
N GLY A 37 7.77 -12.67 3.78
CA GLY A 37 8.50 -11.67 4.56
C GLY A 37 7.70 -10.42 4.94
N LYS A 38 6.36 -10.41 4.77
CA LYS A 38 5.55 -9.33 5.35
C LYS A 38 5.44 -9.50 6.88
N HIS A 39 5.59 -8.39 7.60
CA HIS A 39 5.42 -8.32 9.06
C HIS A 39 4.87 -6.94 9.43
N LEU A 40 4.33 -6.74 10.64
CA LEU A 40 3.68 -5.48 11.02
C LEU A 40 4.56 -4.23 10.78
N ARG A 41 5.88 -4.33 11.02
CA ARG A 41 6.80 -3.20 10.85
C ARG A 41 6.99 -2.71 9.41
N ASN A 42 6.62 -3.50 8.40
CA ASN A 42 6.75 -3.10 6.98
C ASN A 42 5.40 -2.84 6.30
N ILE A 43 4.30 -3.41 6.79
CA ILE A 43 2.96 -3.13 6.26
C ILE A 43 2.31 -1.90 6.91
N LEU A 44 2.48 -1.69 8.22
CA LEU A 44 1.83 -0.59 8.94
C LEU A 44 2.24 0.80 8.42
N PRO A 45 3.53 1.05 8.09
CA PRO A 45 3.91 2.32 7.50
C PRO A 45 3.18 2.59 6.17
N ILE A 46 2.97 1.57 5.34
CA ILE A 46 2.25 1.70 4.06
C ILE A 46 0.78 2.01 4.28
N MET A 47 0.11 1.26 5.15
CA MET A 47 -1.30 1.51 5.50
C MET A 47 -1.47 2.90 6.14
N GLY A 48 -0.49 3.33 6.95
CA GLY A 48 -0.41 4.68 7.50
C GLY A 48 -0.22 5.74 6.41
N GLY A 49 0.60 5.49 5.40
CA GLY A 49 0.75 6.37 4.24
C GLY A 49 -0.54 6.55 3.46
N VAL A 50 -1.29 5.45 3.23
CA VAL A 50 -2.61 5.53 2.57
C VAL A 50 -3.60 6.30 3.44
N TYR A 51 -3.60 6.06 4.76
CA TYR A 51 -4.43 6.81 5.71
C TYR A 51 -4.13 8.31 5.68
N LEU A 52 -2.85 8.70 5.72
CA LEU A 52 -2.44 10.10 5.55
C LEU A 52 -2.90 10.68 4.21
N GLY A 53 -2.86 9.85 3.15
CA GLY A 53 -3.44 10.19 1.85
C GLY A 53 -4.91 10.58 1.93
N SER A 54 -5.71 9.85 2.70
CA SER A 54 -7.13 10.15 2.89
C SER A 54 -7.42 11.40 3.72
N LEU A 55 -6.47 11.88 4.53
CA LEU A 55 -6.64 13.12 5.30
C LEU A 55 -6.35 14.38 4.48
N VAL A 56 -5.47 14.26 3.48
CA VAL A 56 -4.98 15.40 2.69
C VAL A 56 -5.70 15.51 1.35
N LYS A 57 -6.21 14.40 0.82
CA LYS A 57 -6.83 14.34 -0.51
C LYS A 57 -8.35 14.38 -0.40
N THR A 58 -9.02 14.46 -1.54
CA THR A 58 -10.48 14.59 -1.62
C THR A 58 -11.26 13.30 -1.34
N TRP A 59 -10.57 12.20 -1.00
CA TRP A 59 -11.18 10.88 -0.82
C TRP A 59 -11.21 10.50 0.66
N ASN A 60 -12.29 9.87 1.08
CA ASN A 60 -12.46 9.47 2.47
C ASN A 60 -11.78 8.13 2.72
N VAL A 61 -11.29 7.95 3.95
CA VAL A 61 -10.69 6.68 4.38
C VAL A 61 -11.67 5.50 4.27
N ASN A 62 -12.97 5.79 4.29
CA ASN A 62 -14.04 4.80 4.20
C ASN A 62 -14.47 4.44 2.79
N ASP A 63 -13.90 5.12 1.79
CA ASP A 63 -14.19 4.79 0.40
C ASP A 63 -13.61 3.40 0.09
N PRO A 64 -14.39 2.50 -0.52
CA PRO A 64 -13.93 1.14 -0.82
C PRO A 64 -12.62 1.11 -1.62
N SER A 65 -12.44 2.05 -2.55
CA SER A 65 -11.23 2.18 -3.36
C SER A 65 -9.99 2.52 -2.53
N VAL A 66 -10.13 3.38 -1.51
CA VAL A 66 -9.06 3.75 -0.57
C VAL A 66 -8.72 2.58 0.34
N GLN A 67 -9.73 1.86 0.84
CA GLN A 67 -9.54 0.68 1.69
C GLN A 67 -8.83 -0.45 0.96
N LEU A 68 -9.24 -0.74 -0.28
CA LEU A 68 -8.54 -1.70 -1.12
C LEU A 68 -7.12 -1.23 -1.47
N GLY A 69 -6.95 0.08 -1.69
CA GLY A 69 -5.64 0.72 -1.79
C GLY A 69 -4.74 0.43 -0.59
N ALA A 70 -5.26 0.59 0.63
CA ALA A 70 -4.52 0.31 1.86
C ALA A 70 -4.14 -1.17 1.99
N LEU A 71 -5.05 -2.09 1.67
CA LEU A 71 -4.80 -3.53 1.79
C LEU A 71 -3.79 -4.02 0.74
N PHE A 72 -4.07 -3.76 -0.55
CA PHE A 72 -3.23 -4.26 -1.65
C PHE A 72 -1.95 -3.43 -1.83
N GLY A 73 -1.93 -2.18 -1.40
CA GLY A 73 -0.73 -1.33 -1.35
C GLY A 73 0.38 -1.93 -0.49
N THR A 74 0.04 -2.79 0.49
CA THR A 74 1.05 -3.56 1.26
C THR A 74 1.95 -4.46 0.40
N SER A 75 1.66 -4.65 -0.88
CA SER A 75 2.61 -5.23 -1.84
C SER A 75 3.94 -4.47 -1.90
N LEU A 76 3.95 -3.19 -1.54
CA LEU A 76 5.14 -2.34 -1.44
C LEU A 76 5.92 -2.53 -0.13
N ALA A 77 5.54 -3.51 0.72
CA ALA A 77 6.21 -3.83 1.98
C ALA A 77 7.73 -4.02 1.87
N PRO A 78 8.29 -4.62 0.80
CA PRO A 78 9.74 -4.71 0.64
C PRO A 78 10.44 -3.35 0.67
N ILE A 79 9.83 -2.29 0.11
CA ILE A 79 10.42 -0.94 0.13
C ILE A 79 10.51 -0.42 1.56
N SER A 80 9.43 -0.56 2.34
CA SER A 80 9.43 -0.18 3.75
C SER A 80 10.44 -1.00 4.58
N GLY A 81 10.60 -2.28 4.27
CA GLY A 81 11.52 -3.17 4.98
C GLY A 81 12.98 -2.88 4.67
N GLN A 82 13.32 -2.64 3.39
CA GLN A 82 14.69 -2.45 2.93
C GLN A 82 15.20 -1.01 3.13
N PHE A 83 14.33 -0.01 2.89
CA PHE A 83 14.75 1.39 2.92
C PHE A 83 14.36 2.12 4.20
N GLY A 84 13.40 1.59 4.97
CA GLY A 84 12.94 2.15 6.24
C GLY A 84 11.46 2.55 6.22
N TRP A 85 10.88 2.69 7.41
CA TRP A 85 9.45 2.96 7.58
C TRP A 85 9.00 4.28 6.93
N GLN A 86 9.89 5.29 6.85
CA GLN A 86 9.61 6.57 6.20
C GLN A 86 9.29 6.38 4.72
N TYR A 87 10.03 5.51 4.03
CA TYR A 87 9.76 5.16 2.63
C TYR A 87 8.47 4.37 2.51
N GLY A 88 8.13 3.52 3.49
CA GLY A 88 6.83 2.86 3.57
C GLY A 88 5.66 3.83 3.60
N VAL A 89 5.74 4.86 4.46
CA VAL A 89 4.73 5.94 4.52
C VAL A 89 4.64 6.68 3.19
N LEU A 90 5.80 7.06 2.62
CA LEU A 90 5.87 7.76 1.34
C LEU A 90 5.20 6.95 0.21
N VAL A 91 5.57 5.68 0.04
CA VAL A 91 5.02 4.88 -1.06
C VAL A 91 3.55 4.51 -0.83
N GLY A 92 3.10 4.35 0.42
CA GLY A 92 1.67 4.22 0.72
C GLY A 92 0.88 5.47 0.32
N PHE A 93 1.41 6.65 0.67
CA PHE A 93 0.81 7.93 0.28
C PHE A 93 0.75 8.10 -1.24
N LEU A 94 1.82 7.77 -1.96
CA LEU A 94 1.85 7.86 -3.42
C LEU A 94 0.96 6.79 -4.10
N HIS A 95 0.96 5.56 -3.59
CA HIS A 95 0.14 4.46 -4.09
C HIS A 95 -1.35 4.80 -4.06
N SER A 96 -1.83 5.42 -2.99
CA SER A 96 -3.23 5.88 -2.91
C SER A 96 -3.57 6.89 -4.02
N SER A 97 -2.65 7.79 -4.41
CA SER A 97 -2.89 8.66 -5.58
C SER A 97 -2.90 7.86 -6.88
N MET A 98 -1.95 6.94 -7.04
CA MET A 98 -1.84 6.17 -8.28
C MET A 98 -3.09 5.35 -8.50
N VAL A 99 -3.48 4.49 -7.56
CA VAL A 99 -4.62 3.59 -7.73
C VAL A 99 -5.93 4.34 -8.01
N LEU A 100 -6.13 5.52 -7.42
CA LEU A 100 -7.35 6.31 -7.60
C LEU A 100 -7.40 7.09 -8.92
N ASN A 101 -6.27 7.26 -9.60
CA ASN A 101 -6.21 7.98 -10.89
C ASN A 101 -5.96 7.05 -12.09
N THR A 102 -5.17 5.98 -11.93
CA THR A 102 -4.88 5.03 -13.01
C THR A 102 -6.13 4.30 -13.50
N GLY A 103 -7.11 4.08 -12.62
CA GLY A 103 -8.42 3.52 -12.96
C GLY A 103 -9.10 4.24 -14.13
N ILE A 104 -8.99 5.57 -14.13
CA ILE A 104 -9.53 6.45 -15.17
C ILE A 104 -8.71 6.30 -16.46
N LEU A 105 -7.38 6.28 -16.35
CA LEU A 105 -6.48 6.22 -17.49
C LEU A 105 -6.68 4.97 -18.35
N HIS A 106 -6.88 3.80 -17.72
CA HIS A 106 -7.13 2.56 -18.44
C HIS A 106 -8.62 2.26 -18.64
N GLY A 107 -9.52 3.20 -18.32
CA GLY A 107 -10.97 3.04 -18.53
C GLY A 107 -11.59 1.81 -17.89
N GLY A 108 -11.05 1.34 -16.76
CA GLY A 108 -11.51 0.10 -16.10
C GLY A 108 -11.07 -1.22 -16.75
N LEU A 109 -10.33 -1.21 -17.87
CA LEU A 109 -9.87 -2.43 -18.54
C LEU A 109 -8.91 -3.29 -17.70
N ASN A 110 -8.17 -2.64 -16.79
CA ASN A 110 -7.33 -3.34 -15.82
C ASN A 110 -8.09 -3.62 -14.53
N LEU A 111 -8.60 -4.86 -14.42
CA LEU A 111 -9.35 -5.32 -13.25
C LEU A 111 -8.48 -5.41 -11.98
N TYR A 112 -7.16 -5.58 -12.12
CA TYR A 112 -6.22 -5.60 -11.00
C TYR A 112 -5.37 -4.33 -10.93
N ASN A 113 -6.06 -3.18 -10.93
CA ASN A 113 -5.43 -1.87 -10.90
C ASN A 113 -4.52 -1.64 -9.65
N ASN A 114 -4.88 -2.21 -8.50
CA ASN A 114 -4.10 -2.07 -7.27
C ASN A 114 -2.66 -2.58 -7.41
N GLY A 115 -2.50 -3.80 -7.94
CA GLY A 115 -1.19 -4.41 -8.15
C GLY A 115 -0.42 -3.75 -9.29
N PHE A 116 -1.11 -3.39 -10.37
CA PHE A 116 -0.51 -2.63 -11.46
C PHE A 116 0.07 -1.29 -11.00
N SER A 117 -0.71 -0.52 -10.23
CA SER A 117 -0.29 0.76 -9.67
C SER A 117 0.91 0.61 -8.73
N ALA A 118 0.89 -0.42 -7.88
CA ALA A 118 2.03 -0.74 -7.01
C ALA A 118 3.28 -1.13 -7.80
N GLY A 119 3.13 -1.93 -8.86
CA GLY A 119 4.24 -2.34 -9.72
C GLY A 119 4.91 -1.15 -10.41
N ILE A 120 4.12 -0.27 -11.03
CA ILE A 120 4.65 0.96 -11.65
C ILE A 120 5.33 1.85 -10.60
N LEU A 121 4.70 2.03 -9.43
CA LEU A 121 5.30 2.84 -8.37
C LEU A 121 6.64 2.28 -7.91
N ALA A 122 6.74 0.97 -7.73
CA ALA A 122 7.98 0.31 -7.32
C ALA A 122 9.09 0.48 -8.37
N LEU A 123 8.76 0.31 -9.66
CA LEU A 123 9.70 0.50 -10.78
C LEU A 123 10.31 1.90 -10.82
N ILE A 124 9.54 2.92 -10.41
CA ILE A 124 10.01 4.32 -10.39
C ILE A 124 10.77 4.60 -9.09
N ILE A 125 10.20 4.24 -7.94
CA ILE A 125 10.69 4.69 -6.64
C ILE A 125 11.97 3.97 -6.23
N VAL A 126 12.10 2.65 -6.49
CA VAL A 126 13.27 1.88 -6.04
C VAL A 126 14.58 2.43 -6.64
N PRO A 127 14.71 2.60 -7.98
CA PRO A 127 15.93 3.16 -8.57
C PRO A 127 16.25 4.58 -8.07
N VAL A 128 15.20 5.39 -7.82
CA VAL A 128 15.37 6.75 -7.28
C VAL A 128 15.98 6.69 -5.88
N ILE A 129 15.44 5.87 -4.98
CA ILE A 129 15.98 5.73 -3.61
C ILE A 129 17.43 5.23 -3.65
N GLU A 130 17.71 4.20 -4.44
CA GLU A 130 19.05 3.62 -4.57
C GLU A 130 20.08 4.64 -5.07
N THR A 131 19.70 5.45 -6.06
CA THR A 131 20.56 6.52 -6.61
C THR A 131 20.93 7.55 -5.54
N PHE A 132 19.94 8.02 -4.75
CA PHE A 132 20.21 8.99 -3.69
C PHE A 132 21.02 8.41 -2.53
N LYS A 133 20.78 7.15 -2.15
CA LYS A 133 21.59 6.47 -1.12
C LYS A 133 23.04 6.31 -1.57
N LYS A 134 23.26 5.81 -2.78
CA LYS A 134 24.61 5.66 -3.34
C LYS A 134 25.36 6.98 -3.39
N ARG A 135 24.70 8.08 -3.80
CA ARG A 135 25.32 9.41 -3.81
C ARG A 135 25.74 9.87 -2.41
N LYS A 136 24.96 9.57 -1.38
CA LYS A 136 25.28 9.92 0.01
C LYS A 136 26.47 9.14 0.56
N GLU A 137 26.68 7.90 0.12
CA GLU A 137 27.82 7.07 0.52
C GLU A 137 29.15 7.53 -0.13
N HIS A 138 29.08 8.32 -1.21
CA HIS A 138 30.24 8.88 -1.91
C HIS A 138 30.60 10.31 -1.47
N LEU A 139 29.85 10.91 -0.53
CA LEU A 139 30.10 12.23 0.06
C LEU A 139 30.67 12.07 1.48
#